data_AF-A0A132PFL5-F1
#
_entry.id   AF-A0A132PFL5-F1
#
_cell.length_a   1.000
_cell.length_b   1.000
_cell.length_c   1.000
_cell.angle_alpha   90.00
_cell.angle_beta   90.00
_cell.angle_gamma   90.00
#
_symmetry.space_group_name_H-M   'P 1'
#
loop_
_entity.id
_entity.type
_entity.pdbx_description
1 polymer ?
#
loop_
_entity_poly.entity_id
_entity_poly.type
_entity_poly.pdbx_seq_one_letter_code
_entity_poly.pdbx_strand_id
1 'polypeptide(L)'
;MTELPQHRFDHLLRMTDQRGTFEHAFLTEPRTENGYCTDDMARVLVVAAREAGANGDVHRLAGVAIRFLNEAQALTGGCRNRMDSTGAWTDEPALDDSWGRCLWGLGTAAAHSDVNVVRRLAVIQFERAAQRRSTWPRAMAFAALGAAELLAVRPDHSAARTLLVDYAAGIPAPNGDPAWPWPEPRLTYANAVLAEAMIAAGVALDRPDLSNRGLDLLEWLVDRETAGGHLSPTPAGGWAADERRPGFDQQPIEVAALADACARAAAVDPRAVWPDTVRAAAGWFQGDNDAGELMWDPETGGGFDGLHADGVNRNQGAESTLAVISTLQQAQRFSHATQ
;
A
#
# COMPACT_ATOMS: atom_id res chain seq x y z
N MET A 1 25.62 -12.00 -7.09
CA MET A 1 24.22 -11.58 -7.00
C MET A 1 23.56 -12.48 -5.98
N THR A 2 23.23 -11.94 -4.82
CA THR A 2 22.43 -12.65 -3.81
C THR A 2 21.03 -12.84 -4.41
N GLU A 3 20.49 -14.05 -4.35
CA GLU A 3 19.15 -14.35 -4.85
C GLU A 3 18.11 -13.53 -4.07
N LEU A 4 17.15 -12.91 -4.76
CA LEU A 4 16.09 -12.17 -4.08
C LEU A 4 15.24 -13.14 -3.25
N PRO A 5 14.88 -12.76 -2.01
CA PRO A 5 14.02 -13.59 -1.19
C PRO A 5 12.66 -13.83 -1.85
N GLN A 6 12.12 -15.03 -1.65
CA GLN A 6 10.75 -15.35 -2.08
C GLN A 6 9.76 -14.94 -0.99
N HIS A 7 8.72 -14.20 -1.39
CA HIS A 7 7.60 -13.91 -0.50
C HIS A 7 6.82 -15.18 -0.19
N ARG A 8 6.15 -15.20 0.97
CA ARG A 8 5.36 -16.33 1.45
C ARG A 8 4.06 -15.86 2.06
N PHE A 9 3.01 -16.66 1.92
CA PHE A 9 1.69 -16.37 2.47
C PHE A 9 1.41 -17.15 3.76
N ASP A 10 2.33 -18.01 4.23
CA ASP A 10 2.10 -18.93 5.35
C ASP A 10 1.67 -18.19 6.63
N HIS A 11 2.37 -17.10 7.01
CA HIS A 11 1.98 -16.31 8.18
C HIS A 11 0.68 -15.52 7.97
N LEU A 12 0.47 -14.94 6.79
CA LEU A 12 -0.79 -14.25 6.48
C LEU A 12 -2.00 -15.21 6.56
N LEU A 13 -1.83 -16.45 6.10
CA LEU A 13 -2.84 -17.50 6.22
C LEU A 13 -3.08 -17.87 7.69
N ARG A 14 -2.04 -17.94 8.52
CA ARG A 14 -2.16 -18.17 9.98
C ARG A 14 -2.91 -17.04 10.68
N MET A 15 -2.70 -15.80 10.24
CA MET A 15 -3.37 -14.60 10.76
C MET A 15 -4.82 -14.46 10.28
N THR A 16 -5.29 -15.30 9.36
CA THR A 16 -6.60 -15.15 8.72
C THR A 16 -7.57 -16.26 9.10
N ASP A 17 -8.75 -15.88 9.59
CA ASP A 17 -9.87 -16.77 9.83
C ASP A 17 -10.98 -16.58 8.76
N GLN A 18 -12.14 -17.19 8.99
CA GLN A 18 -13.30 -17.06 8.08
C GLN A 18 -13.87 -15.64 7.96
N ARG A 19 -13.61 -14.75 8.93
CA ARG A 19 -14.06 -13.35 8.94
C ARG A 19 -13.04 -12.45 8.27
N GLY A 20 -11.78 -12.54 8.66
CA GLY A 20 -10.73 -11.64 8.17
C GLY A 20 -9.35 -11.97 8.74
N THR A 21 -8.41 -11.08 8.50
CA THR A 21 -7.04 -11.11 9.02
C THR A 21 -6.97 -10.27 10.29
N PHE A 22 -6.48 -10.86 11.39
CA PHE A 22 -6.33 -10.13 12.65
C PHE A 22 -5.31 -8.99 12.51
N GLU A 23 -5.62 -7.83 13.08
CA GLU A 23 -4.80 -6.62 12.91
C GLU A 23 -3.38 -6.78 13.50
N HIS A 24 -3.29 -7.38 14.69
CA HIS A 24 -2.05 -7.47 15.46
C HIS A 24 -1.69 -8.91 15.85
N ALA A 25 -0.40 -9.14 16.07
CA ALA A 25 0.13 -10.38 16.63
C ALA A 25 1.04 -10.10 17.84
N PHE A 26 1.15 -11.06 18.75
CA PHE A 26 2.22 -11.12 19.73
C PHE A 26 3.23 -12.16 19.24
N LEU A 27 4.39 -11.69 18.81
CA LEU A 27 5.30 -12.48 17.99
C LEU A 27 4.54 -13.06 16.78
N THR A 28 4.36 -14.38 16.71
CA THR A 28 3.66 -15.08 15.63
C THR A 28 2.19 -15.36 15.92
N GLU A 29 1.72 -15.14 17.15
CA GLU A 29 0.37 -15.52 17.57
C GLU A 29 -0.62 -14.37 17.36
N PRO A 30 -1.74 -14.58 16.64
CA PRO A 30 -2.74 -13.53 16.43
C PRO A 30 -3.31 -13.01 17.77
N ARG A 31 -3.35 -11.68 17.93
CA ARG A 31 -4.02 -11.02 19.06
C ARG A 31 -5.49 -10.82 18.74
N THR A 32 -6.24 -11.89 18.96
CA THR A 32 -7.67 -11.93 18.61
C THR A 32 -8.49 -10.82 19.24
N GLU A 33 -8.09 -10.31 20.41
CA GLU A 33 -8.78 -9.22 21.11
C GLU A 33 -8.78 -7.89 20.35
N ASN A 34 -7.85 -7.73 19.40
CA ASN A 34 -7.76 -6.53 18.55
C ASN A 34 -8.69 -6.59 17.33
N GLY A 35 -9.29 -7.75 17.03
CA GLY A 35 -10.21 -7.90 15.91
C GLY A 35 -9.54 -7.67 14.55
N TYR A 36 -10.28 -7.01 13.66
CA TYR A 36 -9.96 -6.87 12.24
C TYR A 36 -10.16 -5.43 11.81
N CYS A 37 -9.45 -5.01 10.77
CA CYS A 37 -9.67 -3.70 10.17
C CYS A 37 -9.83 -3.70 8.64
N THR A 38 -10.56 -2.73 8.12
CA THR A 38 -10.75 -2.52 6.67
C THR A 38 -9.45 -2.15 5.98
N ASP A 39 -8.56 -1.41 6.65
CA ASP A 39 -7.24 -1.06 6.12
C ASP A 39 -6.43 -2.31 5.73
N ASP A 40 -6.38 -3.32 6.60
CA ASP A 40 -5.65 -4.56 6.36
C ASP A 40 -6.36 -5.45 5.37
N MET A 41 -7.69 -5.60 5.46
CA MET A 41 -8.42 -6.41 4.49
C MET A 41 -8.36 -5.85 3.07
N ALA A 42 -8.25 -4.53 2.92
CA ALA A 42 -7.96 -3.91 1.63
C ALA A 42 -6.57 -4.30 1.10
N ARG A 43 -5.54 -4.28 1.95
CA ARG A 43 -4.18 -4.71 1.58
C ARG A 43 -4.10 -6.20 1.27
N VAL A 44 -4.81 -7.06 2.02
CA VAL A 44 -4.97 -8.49 1.72
C VAL A 44 -5.51 -8.67 0.31
N LEU A 45 -6.55 -7.91 -0.05
CA LEU A 45 -7.14 -7.98 -1.38
C LEU A 45 -6.14 -7.54 -2.48
N VAL A 46 -5.32 -6.52 -2.22
CA VAL A 46 -4.26 -6.07 -3.13
C VAL A 46 -3.24 -7.18 -3.39
N VAL A 47 -2.61 -7.72 -2.34
CA VAL A 47 -1.54 -8.72 -2.50
C VAL A 47 -2.06 -10.04 -3.07
N ALA A 48 -3.26 -10.47 -2.67
CA ALA A 48 -3.87 -11.69 -3.17
C ALA A 48 -4.32 -11.56 -4.64
N ALA A 49 -4.74 -10.37 -5.08
CA ALA A 49 -5.09 -10.13 -6.47
C ALA A 49 -3.87 -9.96 -7.38
N ARG A 50 -2.72 -9.53 -6.84
CA ARG A 50 -1.45 -9.36 -7.59
C ARG A 50 -0.68 -10.67 -7.78
N GLU A 51 -1.06 -11.72 -7.06
CA GLU A 51 -0.35 -13.01 -7.04
C GLU A 51 -0.60 -13.82 -8.33
N ALA A 52 0.40 -13.92 -9.18
CA ALA A 52 0.30 -14.64 -10.45
C ALA A 52 0.35 -16.16 -10.24
N GLY A 53 -0.63 -16.90 -10.78
CA GLY A 53 -0.67 -18.36 -10.61
C GLY A 53 -1.01 -18.77 -9.18
N ALA A 54 -1.78 -17.92 -8.47
CA ALA A 54 -2.21 -18.12 -7.10
C ALA A 54 -2.83 -19.52 -6.87
N ASN A 55 -2.45 -20.14 -5.75
CA ASN A 55 -3.05 -21.40 -5.32
C ASN A 55 -4.43 -21.19 -4.67
N GLY A 56 -5.08 -22.29 -4.29
CA GLY A 56 -6.42 -22.25 -3.67
C GLY A 56 -6.49 -21.45 -2.36
N ASP A 57 -5.40 -21.34 -1.61
CA ASP A 57 -5.37 -20.63 -0.34
C ASP A 57 -5.27 -19.11 -0.54
N VAL A 58 -4.47 -18.64 -1.50
CA VAL A 58 -4.45 -17.21 -1.87
C VAL A 58 -5.79 -16.78 -2.49
N HIS A 59 -6.42 -17.64 -3.30
CA HIS A 59 -7.79 -17.39 -3.77
C HIS A 59 -8.80 -17.29 -2.62
N ARG A 60 -8.61 -18.08 -1.56
CA ARG A 60 -9.44 -17.99 -0.35
C ARG A 60 -9.24 -16.66 0.38
N LEU A 61 -8.00 -16.18 0.50
CA LEU A 61 -7.71 -14.85 1.06
C LEU A 61 -8.45 -13.74 0.31
N ALA A 62 -8.37 -13.74 -1.03
CA ALA A 62 -9.12 -12.79 -1.85
C ALA A 62 -10.65 -12.88 -1.62
N GLY A 63 -11.17 -14.11 -1.48
CA GLY A 63 -12.57 -14.37 -1.17
C GLY A 63 -13.00 -13.91 0.22
N VAL A 64 -12.12 -14.00 1.22
CA VAL A 64 -12.36 -13.46 2.58
C VAL A 64 -12.36 -11.94 2.54
N ALA A 65 -11.33 -11.34 1.93
CA ALA A 65 -11.18 -9.90 1.83
C ALA A 65 -12.35 -9.22 1.11
N ILE A 66 -12.76 -9.72 -0.07
CA ILE A 66 -13.86 -9.11 -0.83
C ILE A 66 -15.21 -9.16 -0.10
N ARG A 67 -15.42 -10.17 0.75
CA ARG A 67 -16.62 -10.30 1.59
C ARG A 67 -16.55 -9.31 2.76
N PHE A 68 -15.41 -9.25 3.45
CA PHE A 68 -15.20 -8.31 4.54
C PHE A 68 -15.42 -6.87 4.09
N LEU A 69 -14.81 -6.47 2.96
CA LEU A 69 -14.97 -5.12 2.42
C LEU A 69 -16.42 -4.80 2.03
N ASN A 70 -17.17 -5.80 1.53
CA ASN A 70 -18.60 -5.61 1.24
C ASN A 70 -19.42 -5.37 2.51
N GLU A 71 -19.09 -6.05 3.60
CA GLU A 71 -19.76 -5.89 4.91
C GLU A 71 -19.37 -4.58 5.60
N ALA A 72 -18.13 -4.13 5.42
CA ALA A 72 -17.62 -2.85 5.93
C ALA A 72 -18.30 -1.65 5.28
N GLN A 73 -18.72 -1.79 4.03
CA GLN A 73 -19.23 -0.71 3.22
C GLN A 73 -20.71 -0.42 3.48
N ALA A 74 -21.01 0.82 3.83
CA ALA A 74 -22.37 1.31 3.92
C ALA A 74 -23.00 1.50 2.52
N LEU A 75 -24.34 1.50 2.46
CA LEU A 75 -25.07 1.79 1.23
C LEU A 75 -24.73 3.17 0.63
N THR A 76 -24.28 4.12 1.46
CA THR A 76 -23.84 5.47 1.07
C THR A 76 -22.41 5.53 0.55
N GLY A 77 -21.70 4.39 0.47
CA GLY A 77 -20.34 4.28 -0.04
C GLY A 77 -19.22 4.52 0.97
N GLY A 78 -19.52 4.98 2.19
CA GLY A 78 -18.53 5.05 3.27
C GLY A 78 -18.17 3.68 3.83
N CYS A 79 -17.03 3.57 4.49
CA CYS A 79 -16.55 2.31 5.07
C CYS A 79 -16.42 2.44 6.59
N ARG A 80 -16.87 1.41 7.29
CA ARG A 80 -16.44 1.14 8.67
C ARG A 80 -15.02 0.61 8.63
N ASN A 81 -14.20 0.91 9.64
CA ASN A 81 -12.85 0.40 9.75
C ASN A 81 -12.71 -0.69 10.80
N ARG A 82 -13.41 -0.61 11.93
CA ARG A 82 -13.11 -1.44 13.12
C ARG A 82 -14.16 -2.52 13.33
N MET A 83 -13.75 -3.79 13.20
CA MET A 83 -14.56 -4.95 13.57
C MET A 83 -13.92 -5.66 14.76
N ASP A 84 -14.68 -5.86 15.84
CA ASP A 84 -14.19 -6.60 17.00
C ASP A 84 -14.10 -8.12 16.75
N SER A 85 -13.56 -8.84 17.73
CA SER A 85 -13.36 -10.29 17.67
C SER A 85 -14.67 -11.10 17.56
N THR A 86 -15.81 -10.52 17.93
CA THR A 86 -17.13 -11.15 17.83
C THR A 86 -17.74 -11.00 16.43
N GLY A 87 -17.19 -10.07 15.63
CA GLY A 87 -17.69 -9.69 14.32
C GLY A 87 -18.62 -8.47 14.35
N ALA A 88 -18.66 -7.73 15.47
CA ALA A 88 -19.43 -6.50 15.57
C ALA A 88 -18.58 -5.31 15.13
N TRP A 89 -19.16 -4.43 14.33
CA TRP A 89 -18.53 -3.16 13.98
C TRP A 89 -18.60 -2.18 15.15
N THR A 90 -17.47 -1.56 15.48
CA THR A 90 -17.35 -0.65 16.64
C THR A 90 -17.25 0.82 16.25
N ASP A 91 -17.27 1.10 14.95
CA ASP A 91 -17.25 2.44 14.38
C ASP A 91 -18.36 2.67 13.34
N GLU A 92 -18.52 3.92 12.94
CA GLU A 92 -19.48 4.32 11.92
C GLU A 92 -18.81 4.51 10.55
N PRO A 93 -19.57 4.37 9.45
CA PRO A 93 -19.02 4.54 8.11
C PRO A 93 -18.43 5.93 7.91
N ALA A 94 -17.15 5.99 7.55
CA ALA A 94 -16.40 7.21 7.30
C ALA A 94 -15.77 7.21 5.90
N LEU A 95 -15.08 8.30 5.57
CA LEU A 95 -14.32 8.47 4.33
C LEU A 95 -12.83 8.67 4.63
N ASP A 96 -12.33 8.05 5.69
CA ASP A 96 -10.93 8.12 6.08
C ASP A 96 -10.08 7.17 5.21
N ASP A 97 -8.84 6.91 5.60
CA ASP A 97 -7.91 6.10 4.80
C ASP A 97 -8.45 4.70 4.49
N SER A 98 -9.24 4.10 5.40
CA SER A 98 -9.87 2.80 5.18
C SER A 98 -10.82 2.79 3.99
N TRP A 99 -11.53 3.88 3.72
CA TRP A 99 -12.35 4.04 2.51
C TRP A 99 -11.46 4.13 1.26
N GLY A 100 -10.38 4.89 1.33
CA GLY A 100 -9.41 5.01 0.24
C GLY A 100 -8.75 3.68 -0.11
N ARG A 101 -8.27 2.96 0.91
CA ARG A 101 -7.67 1.63 0.77
C ARG A 101 -8.68 0.60 0.28
N CYS A 102 -9.93 0.66 0.74
CA CYS A 102 -11.00 -0.17 0.21
C CYS A 102 -11.11 0.00 -1.32
N LEU A 103 -11.19 1.24 -1.82
CA LEU A 103 -11.18 1.52 -3.26
C LEU A 103 -9.91 1.02 -3.96
N TRP A 104 -8.73 1.18 -3.34
CA TRP A 104 -7.47 0.65 -3.87
C TRP A 104 -7.51 -0.88 -4.06
N GLY A 105 -7.93 -1.61 -3.03
CA GLY A 105 -8.06 -3.07 -3.08
C GLY A 105 -9.11 -3.53 -4.09
N LEU A 106 -10.27 -2.86 -4.14
CA LEU A 106 -11.33 -3.18 -5.09
C LEU A 106 -10.90 -2.93 -6.54
N GLY A 107 -10.27 -1.80 -6.82
CA GLY A 107 -9.74 -1.49 -8.15
C GLY A 107 -8.68 -2.49 -8.61
N THR A 108 -7.73 -2.80 -7.73
CA THR A 108 -6.69 -3.81 -7.98
C THR A 108 -7.29 -5.18 -8.25
N ALA A 109 -8.26 -5.62 -7.43
CA ALA A 109 -8.91 -6.91 -7.61
C ALA A 109 -9.73 -7.00 -8.89
N ALA A 110 -10.41 -5.92 -9.28
CA ALA A 110 -11.15 -5.86 -10.53
C ALA A 110 -10.23 -6.01 -11.76
N ALA A 111 -9.00 -5.48 -11.67
CA ALA A 111 -8.01 -5.55 -12.72
C ALA A 111 -7.26 -6.89 -12.78
N HIS A 112 -6.84 -7.42 -11.64
CA HIS A 112 -5.82 -8.48 -11.59
C HIS A 112 -6.26 -9.82 -11.02
N SER A 113 -7.37 -9.88 -10.26
CA SER A 113 -7.73 -11.14 -9.58
C SER A 113 -8.04 -12.27 -10.58
N ASP A 114 -7.44 -13.43 -10.40
CA ASP A 114 -7.74 -14.65 -11.17
C ASP A 114 -9.14 -15.21 -10.87
N VAL A 115 -9.75 -14.82 -9.75
CA VAL A 115 -11.06 -15.30 -9.31
C VAL A 115 -12.18 -14.43 -9.92
N ASN A 116 -12.92 -14.98 -10.88
CA ASN A 116 -13.96 -14.26 -11.63
C ASN A 116 -15.02 -13.58 -10.74
N VAL A 117 -15.50 -14.27 -9.70
CA VAL A 117 -16.50 -13.71 -8.79
C VAL A 117 -15.94 -12.54 -7.98
N VAL A 118 -14.66 -12.60 -7.57
CA VAL A 118 -13.97 -11.49 -6.88
C VAL A 118 -13.90 -10.27 -7.80
N ARG A 119 -13.48 -10.43 -9.06
CA ARG A 119 -13.45 -9.31 -10.04
C ARG A 119 -14.81 -8.63 -10.18
N ARG A 120 -15.89 -9.41 -10.34
CA ARG A 120 -17.24 -8.87 -10.52
C ARG A 120 -17.72 -8.11 -9.28
N LEU A 121 -17.56 -8.71 -8.11
CA LEU A 121 -17.94 -8.07 -6.84
C LEU A 121 -17.12 -6.81 -6.60
N ALA A 122 -15.83 -6.82 -6.97
CA ALA A 122 -14.95 -5.69 -6.80
C ALA A 122 -15.42 -4.45 -7.59
N VAL A 123 -15.83 -4.63 -8.85
CA VAL A 123 -16.43 -3.54 -9.66
C VAL A 123 -17.69 -2.97 -9.00
N ILE A 124 -18.62 -3.83 -8.55
CA ILE A 124 -19.89 -3.40 -7.94
C ILE A 124 -19.63 -2.61 -6.66
N GLN A 125 -18.73 -3.10 -5.80
CA GLN A 125 -18.38 -2.42 -4.55
C GLN A 125 -17.58 -1.14 -4.81
N PHE A 126 -16.72 -1.12 -5.83
CA PHE A 126 -15.97 0.07 -6.24
C PHE A 126 -16.94 1.18 -6.66
N GLU A 127 -17.91 0.87 -7.52
CA GLU A 127 -18.95 1.82 -7.95
C GLU A 127 -19.74 2.40 -6.77
N ARG A 128 -20.00 1.61 -5.73
CA ARG A 128 -20.67 2.09 -4.51
C ARG A 128 -19.80 3.08 -3.72
N ALA A 129 -18.54 2.74 -3.45
CA ALA A 129 -17.62 3.62 -2.72
C ALA A 129 -17.29 4.89 -3.50
N ALA A 130 -17.12 4.78 -4.82
CA ALA A 130 -16.75 5.88 -5.71
C ALA A 130 -17.84 6.95 -5.87
N GLN A 131 -19.00 6.81 -5.22
CA GLN A 131 -20.01 7.88 -5.11
C GLN A 131 -19.60 8.98 -4.12
N ARG A 132 -18.52 8.78 -3.35
CA ARG A 132 -18.06 9.69 -2.30
C ARG A 132 -16.65 10.21 -2.57
N ARG A 133 -16.28 11.30 -1.89
CA ARG A 133 -14.94 11.89 -1.91
C ARG A 133 -14.53 12.22 -0.49
N SER A 134 -13.31 11.86 -0.13
CA SER A 134 -12.72 12.24 1.16
C SER A 134 -12.17 13.65 1.10
N THR A 135 -12.17 14.34 2.23
CA THR A 135 -11.40 15.58 2.42
C THR A 135 -9.94 15.29 2.78
N TRP A 136 -9.60 14.03 3.09
CA TRP A 136 -8.24 13.62 3.44
C TRP A 136 -7.43 13.28 2.18
N PRO A 137 -6.26 13.91 1.96
CA PRO A 137 -5.45 13.70 0.76
C PRO A 137 -5.03 12.23 0.55
N ARG A 138 -4.61 11.54 1.62
CA ARG A 138 -4.17 10.14 1.55
C ARG A 138 -5.30 9.18 1.20
N ALA A 139 -6.47 9.32 1.84
CA ALA A 139 -7.68 8.58 1.46
C ALA A 139 -8.04 8.78 -0.02
N MET A 140 -7.99 10.01 -0.53
CA MET A 140 -8.23 10.29 -1.95
C MET A 140 -7.13 9.71 -2.86
N ALA A 141 -5.86 9.72 -2.43
CA ALA A 141 -4.76 9.13 -3.18
C ALA A 141 -4.91 7.60 -3.31
N PHE A 142 -5.19 6.87 -2.21
CA PHE A 142 -5.47 5.43 -2.29
C PHE A 142 -6.67 5.14 -3.21
N ALA A 143 -7.75 5.91 -3.10
CA ALA A 143 -8.90 5.77 -3.98
C ALA A 143 -8.54 5.97 -5.47
N ALA A 144 -7.67 6.95 -5.76
CA ALA A 144 -7.18 7.21 -7.11
C ALA A 144 -6.34 6.05 -7.66
N LEU A 145 -5.51 5.39 -6.82
CA LEU A 145 -4.79 4.18 -7.24
C LEU A 145 -5.76 3.10 -7.71
N GLY A 146 -6.80 2.80 -6.91
CA GLY A 146 -7.83 1.83 -7.30
C GLY A 146 -8.57 2.20 -8.59
N ALA A 147 -8.90 3.49 -8.75
CA ALA A 147 -9.55 3.97 -9.97
C ALA A 147 -8.66 3.80 -11.22
N ALA A 148 -7.36 4.07 -11.09
CA ALA A 148 -6.40 3.89 -12.18
C ALA A 148 -6.25 2.41 -12.58
N GLU A 149 -6.14 1.50 -11.60
CA GLU A 149 -6.11 0.05 -11.88
C GLU A 149 -7.37 -0.41 -12.63
N LEU A 150 -8.55 0.05 -12.20
CA LEU A 150 -9.81 -0.31 -12.84
C LEU A 150 -9.92 0.24 -14.28
N LEU A 151 -9.49 1.48 -14.51
CA LEU A 151 -9.50 2.08 -15.86
C LEU A 151 -8.55 1.38 -16.82
N ALA A 152 -7.43 0.82 -16.33
CA ALA A 152 -6.49 0.09 -17.16
C ALA A 152 -7.13 -1.13 -17.87
N VAL A 153 -8.13 -1.76 -17.24
CA VAL A 153 -8.88 -2.89 -17.82
C VAL A 153 -10.28 -2.51 -18.31
N ARG A 154 -10.82 -1.37 -17.88
CA ARG A 154 -12.13 -0.84 -18.31
C ARG A 154 -12.05 0.66 -18.59
N PRO A 155 -11.51 1.08 -19.75
CA PRO A 155 -11.26 2.49 -20.07
C PRO A 155 -12.52 3.39 -20.06
N ASP A 156 -13.70 2.81 -20.28
CA ASP A 156 -14.99 3.49 -20.32
C ASP A 156 -15.69 3.56 -18.95
N HIS A 157 -15.04 3.12 -17.87
CA HIS A 157 -15.64 3.08 -16.53
C HIS A 157 -15.84 4.49 -15.95
N SER A 158 -17.05 5.03 -16.06
CA SER A 158 -17.38 6.41 -15.71
C SER A 158 -17.04 6.78 -14.26
N ALA A 159 -17.42 5.96 -13.28
CA ALA A 159 -17.20 6.29 -11.87
C ALA A 159 -15.70 6.41 -11.51
N ALA A 160 -14.85 5.52 -12.03
CA ALA A 160 -13.40 5.56 -11.84
C ALA A 160 -12.79 6.80 -12.52
N ARG A 161 -13.21 7.11 -13.75
CA ARG A 161 -12.78 8.33 -14.46
C ARG A 161 -13.14 9.60 -13.70
N THR A 162 -14.38 9.71 -13.22
CA THR A 162 -14.82 10.87 -12.42
C THR A 162 -14.02 10.98 -11.13
N LEU A 163 -13.73 9.87 -10.44
CA LEU A 163 -12.91 9.88 -9.23
C LEU A 163 -11.50 10.42 -9.49
N LEU A 164 -10.86 9.99 -10.59
CA LEU A 164 -9.54 10.51 -10.96
C LEU A 164 -9.57 12.00 -11.32
N VAL A 165 -10.61 12.46 -12.02
CA VAL A 165 -10.77 13.88 -12.37
C VAL A 165 -10.92 14.72 -11.09
N ASP A 166 -11.75 14.28 -10.14
CA ASP A 166 -11.94 14.97 -8.87
C ASP A 166 -10.67 14.95 -8.00
N TYR A 167 -9.95 13.82 -7.98
CA TYR A 167 -8.65 13.72 -7.32
C TYR A 167 -7.67 14.73 -7.92
N ALA A 168 -7.51 14.74 -9.25
CA ALA A 168 -6.59 15.64 -9.94
C ALA A 168 -6.93 17.13 -9.70
N ALA A 169 -8.22 17.47 -9.65
CA ALA A 169 -8.69 18.82 -9.33
C ALA A 169 -8.43 19.24 -7.87
N GLY A 170 -8.36 18.27 -6.95
CA GLY A 170 -8.10 18.49 -5.53
C GLY A 170 -6.62 18.63 -5.15
N ILE A 171 -5.69 18.36 -6.07
CA ILE A 171 -4.26 18.46 -5.80
C ILE A 171 -3.86 19.94 -5.67
N PRO A 172 -3.23 20.36 -4.55
CA PRO A 172 -2.79 21.74 -4.38
C PRO A 172 -1.72 22.09 -5.42
N ALA A 173 -1.64 23.35 -5.84
CA ALA A 173 -0.55 23.83 -6.68
C ALA A 173 0.83 23.62 -6.01
N PRO A 174 1.93 23.47 -6.77
CA PRO A 174 3.27 23.43 -6.19
C PRO A 174 3.52 24.67 -5.31
N ASN A 175 4.15 24.47 -4.16
CA ASN A 175 4.45 25.55 -3.21
C ASN A 175 5.60 26.48 -3.68
N GLY A 176 6.36 26.06 -4.70
CA GLY A 176 7.48 26.81 -5.27
C GLY A 176 8.78 26.75 -4.47
N ASP A 177 8.84 25.96 -3.39
CA ASP A 177 10.05 25.77 -2.59
C ASP A 177 10.87 24.59 -3.13
N PRO A 178 12.04 24.83 -3.76
CA PRO A 178 12.88 23.75 -4.27
C PRO A 178 13.55 22.94 -3.16
N ALA A 179 13.69 23.48 -1.94
CA ALA A 179 14.26 22.75 -0.81
C ALA A 179 13.24 21.84 -0.14
N TRP A 180 11.95 22.18 -0.24
CA TRP A 180 10.83 21.39 0.27
C TRP A 180 9.64 21.40 -0.71
N PRO A 181 9.74 20.71 -1.85
CA PRO A 181 8.68 20.64 -2.85
C PRO A 181 7.47 19.83 -2.38
N TRP A 182 7.61 19.08 -1.28
CA TRP A 182 6.54 18.26 -0.71
C TRP A 182 5.33 19.11 -0.32
N PRO A 183 4.09 18.68 -0.64
CA PRO A 183 2.89 19.50 -0.44
C PRO A 183 2.54 19.75 1.03
N GLU A 184 3.04 18.91 1.93
CA GLU A 184 2.80 18.99 3.37
C GLU A 184 4.02 19.56 4.09
N PRO A 185 3.87 20.31 5.19
CA PRO A 185 5.00 20.93 5.89
C PRO A 185 5.97 19.93 6.53
N ARG A 186 5.58 18.65 6.61
CA ARG A 186 6.40 17.54 7.11
C ARG A 186 5.97 16.24 6.45
N LEU A 187 6.86 15.26 6.44
CA LEU A 187 6.53 13.87 6.12
C LEU A 187 5.79 13.23 7.29
N THR A 188 4.85 12.36 7.00
CA THR A 188 4.10 11.60 8.00
C THR A 188 4.17 10.11 7.67
N TYR A 189 3.10 9.52 7.16
CA TYR A 189 3.00 8.10 6.82
C TYR A 189 2.54 7.91 5.37
N ALA A 190 2.72 6.69 4.87
CA ALA A 190 2.54 6.23 3.50
C ALA A 190 2.90 7.31 2.46
N ASN A 191 3.99 8.06 2.67
CA ASN A 191 4.19 9.34 1.98
C ASN A 191 4.18 9.18 0.46
N ALA A 192 4.81 8.10 -0.03
CA ALA A 192 4.90 7.76 -1.44
C ALA A 192 3.54 7.59 -2.15
N VAL A 193 2.45 7.31 -1.43
CA VAL A 193 1.10 7.18 -2.03
C VAL A 193 0.67 8.47 -2.73
N LEU A 194 1.08 9.63 -2.20
CA LEU A 194 0.70 10.92 -2.78
C LEU A 194 1.32 11.07 -4.18
N ALA A 195 2.59 10.71 -4.32
CA ALA A 195 3.29 10.75 -5.59
C ALA A 195 2.82 9.65 -6.55
N GLU A 196 2.63 8.41 -6.04
CA GLU A 196 2.13 7.29 -6.83
C GLU A 196 0.77 7.61 -7.48
N ALA A 197 -0.14 8.20 -6.70
CA ALA A 197 -1.47 8.55 -7.19
C ALA A 197 -1.44 9.65 -8.27
N MET A 198 -0.51 10.60 -8.18
CA MET A 198 -0.30 11.59 -9.27
C MET A 198 0.18 10.91 -10.54
N ILE A 199 1.14 9.98 -10.44
CA ILE A 199 1.62 9.20 -11.59
C ILE A 199 0.47 8.40 -12.20
N ALA A 200 -0.27 7.65 -11.38
CA ALA A 200 -1.38 6.81 -11.82
C ALA A 200 -2.50 7.63 -12.51
N ALA A 201 -2.92 8.73 -11.88
CA ALA A 201 -3.96 9.61 -12.42
C ALA A 201 -3.49 10.33 -13.68
N GLY A 202 -2.24 10.80 -13.72
CA GLY A 202 -1.65 11.46 -14.88
C GLY A 202 -1.65 10.55 -16.12
N VAL A 203 -1.25 9.30 -15.96
CA VAL A 203 -1.28 8.31 -17.05
C VAL A 203 -2.71 8.02 -17.50
N ALA A 204 -3.62 7.71 -16.56
CA ALA A 204 -4.99 7.33 -16.89
C ALA A 204 -5.83 8.46 -17.50
N LEU A 205 -5.48 9.72 -17.23
CA LEU A 205 -6.16 10.91 -17.75
C LEU A 205 -5.41 11.60 -18.90
N ASP A 206 -4.28 11.05 -19.36
CA ASP A 206 -3.40 11.68 -20.36
C ASP A 206 -2.98 13.11 -19.98
N ARG A 207 -2.51 13.25 -18.73
CA ARG A 207 -2.07 14.49 -18.08
C ARG A 207 -0.59 14.41 -17.70
N PRO A 208 0.33 14.64 -18.65
CA PRO A 208 1.76 14.50 -18.42
C PRO A 208 2.31 15.49 -17.39
N ASP A 209 1.67 16.65 -17.24
CA ASP A 209 2.00 17.62 -16.19
C ASP A 209 1.80 17.05 -14.78
N LEU A 210 0.75 16.24 -14.60
CA LEU A 210 0.44 15.59 -13.33
C LEU A 210 1.38 14.40 -13.08
N SER A 211 1.61 13.55 -14.07
CA SER A 211 2.52 12.42 -13.90
C SER A 211 3.97 12.86 -13.66
N ASN A 212 4.44 13.89 -14.37
CA ASN A 212 5.80 14.42 -14.17
C ASN A 212 5.96 15.01 -12.77
N ARG A 213 4.98 15.74 -12.27
CA ARG A 213 5.00 16.23 -10.88
C ARG A 213 5.06 15.08 -9.87
N GLY A 214 4.34 13.99 -10.12
CA GLY A 214 4.42 12.78 -9.29
C GLY A 214 5.81 12.17 -9.29
N LEU A 215 6.44 12.06 -10.46
CA LEU A 215 7.83 11.57 -10.60
C LEU A 215 8.82 12.46 -9.85
N ASP A 216 8.73 13.78 -10.01
CA ASP A 216 9.62 14.74 -9.34
C ASP A 216 9.50 14.66 -7.81
N LEU A 217 8.26 14.54 -7.29
CA LEU A 217 8.02 14.37 -5.85
C LEU A 217 8.52 13.02 -5.33
N LEU A 218 8.36 11.95 -6.11
CA LEU A 218 8.83 10.63 -5.72
C LEU A 218 10.36 10.58 -5.70
N GLU A 219 11.04 11.14 -6.70
CA GLU A 219 12.51 11.22 -6.72
C GLU A 219 13.04 11.99 -5.50
N TRP A 220 12.41 13.13 -5.20
CA TRP A 220 12.75 13.90 -4.01
C TRP A 220 12.52 13.09 -2.72
N LEU A 221 11.42 12.34 -2.63
CA LEU A 221 11.15 11.51 -1.45
C LEU A 221 12.19 10.39 -1.31
N VAL A 222 12.55 9.72 -2.40
CA VAL A 222 13.59 8.68 -2.41
C VAL A 222 14.93 9.24 -1.92
N ASP A 223 15.33 10.42 -2.40
CA ASP A 223 16.55 11.09 -1.93
C ASP A 223 16.49 11.36 -0.41
N ARG A 224 15.34 11.82 0.11
CA ARG A 224 15.16 12.09 1.54
C ARG A 224 15.06 10.86 2.42
N GLU A 225 14.63 9.73 1.86
CA GLU A 225 14.46 8.46 2.55
C GLU A 225 15.60 7.48 2.24
N THR A 226 16.72 7.98 1.70
CA THR A 226 17.95 7.21 1.48
C THR A 226 19.10 7.84 2.26
N ALA A 227 19.80 7.04 3.07
CA ALA A 227 20.97 7.48 3.81
C ALA A 227 21.97 6.33 3.94
N GLY A 228 23.28 6.61 3.88
CA GLY A 228 24.30 5.58 4.08
C GLY A 228 24.36 4.48 3.00
N GLY A 229 23.61 4.62 1.90
CA GLY A 229 23.53 3.62 0.83
C GLY A 229 22.29 2.72 0.89
N HIS A 230 21.44 2.88 1.90
CA HIS A 230 20.22 2.10 2.13
C HIS A 230 19.01 2.99 2.41
N LEU A 231 17.81 2.41 2.48
CA LEU A 231 16.60 3.16 2.84
C LEU A 231 16.58 3.47 4.34
N SER A 232 16.42 4.76 4.66
CA SER A 232 16.19 5.30 6.01
C SER A 232 14.83 6.00 6.01
N PRO A 233 13.70 5.25 5.93
CA PRO A 233 12.36 5.81 5.77
C PRO A 233 11.96 6.72 6.94
N THR A 234 10.93 7.54 6.70
CA THR A 234 10.31 8.38 7.72
C THR A 234 9.77 7.50 8.87
N PRO A 235 10.06 7.84 10.14
CA PRO A 235 9.54 7.09 11.28
C PRO A 235 8.04 7.34 11.48
N ALA A 236 7.36 6.51 12.28
CA ALA A 236 5.93 6.63 12.59
C ALA A 236 5.53 8.02 13.13
N GLY A 237 6.44 8.69 13.85
CA GLY A 237 6.25 10.05 14.35
C GLY A 237 6.31 11.16 13.29
N GLY A 238 6.60 10.81 12.04
CA GLY A 238 6.86 11.75 10.94
C GLY A 238 8.27 12.35 10.99
N TRP A 239 8.57 13.20 10.02
CA TRP A 239 9.85 13.89 9.94
C TRP A 239 9.74 15.26 9.25
N ALA A 240 10.42 16.26 9.82
CA ALA A 240 10.59 17.60 9.25
C ALA A 240 12.08 17.90 8.99
N ALA A 241 12.36 18.87 8.12
CA ALA A 241 13.71 19.16 7.61
C ALA A 241 14.77 19.46 8.69
N ASP A 242 14.37 19.97 9.85
CA ASP A 242 15.23 20.32 10.98
C ASP A 242 15.46 19.16 11.98
N GLU A 243 14.79 18.03 11.78
CA GLU A 243 14.87 16.87 12.66
C GLU A 243 16.00 15.92 12.25
N ARG A 244 16.64 15.31 13.25
CA ARG A 244 17.81 14.43 13.03
C ARG A 244 17.42 13.14 12.31
N ARG A 245 18.35 12.62 11.51
CA ARG A 245 18.30 11.30 10.86
C ARG A 245 19.46 10.41 11.38
N PRO A 246 19.30 9.07 11.40
CA PRO A 246 18.05 8.36 11.09
C PRO A 246 16.99 8.59 12.17
N GLY A 247 15.72 8.56 11.75
CA GLY A 247 14.58 8.46 12.66
C GLY A 247 14.28 6.98 12.94
N PHE A 248 13.78 6.66 14.13
CA PHE A 248 13.44 5.29 14.52
C PHE A 248 11.96 5.18 14.88
N ASP A 249 11.50 3.93 15.03
CA ASP A 249 10.11 3.54 14.79
C ASP A 249 9.79 3.61 13.28
N GLN A 250 10.72 3.08 12.48
CA GLN A 250 10.49 2.93 11.04
C GLN A 250 9.54 1.75 10.81
N GLN A 251 8.46 2.02 10.08
CA GLN A 251 7.42 1.03 9.86
C GLN A 251 7.52 0.44 8.44
N PRO A 252 7.31 -0.88 8.28
CA PRO A 252 7.32 -1.55 6.97
C PRO A 252 6.40 -0.90 5.91
N ILE A 253 5.32 -0.24 6.33
CA ILE A 253 4.39 0.44 5.42
C ILE A 253 5.05 1.53 4.58
N GLU A 254 6.00 2.31 5.12
CA GLU A 254 6.69 3.34 4.33
C GLU A 254 7.51 2.68 3.21
N VAL A 255 8.20 1.60 3.55
CA VAL A 255 9.04 0.83 2.62
C VAL A 255 8.21 0.20 1.50
N ALA A 256 7.07 -0.39 1.85
CA ALA A 256 6.15 -0.96 0.87
C ALA A 256 5.52 0.12 -0.03
N ALA A 257 5.18 1.29 0.53
CA ALA A 257 4.64 2.41 -0.25
C ALA A 257 5.69 2.96 -1.24
N LEU A 258 6.95 3.10 -0.83
CA LEU A 258 8.06 3.47 -1.72
C LEU A 258 8.24 2.44 -2.85
N ALA A 259 8.22 1.15 -2.53
CA ALA A 259 8.36 0.08 -3.51
C ALA A 259 7.23 0.09 -4.53
N ASP A 260 5.97 0.21 -4.10
CA ASP A 260 4.81 0.29 -4.99
C ASP A 260 4.86 1.55 -5.89
N ALA A 261 5.21 2.71 -5.31
CA ALA A 261 5.33 3.95 -6.06
C ALA A 261 6.44 3.90 -7.11
N CYS A 262 7.62 3.38 -6.75
CA CYS A 262 8.74 3.24 -7.68
C CYS A 262 8.46 2.18 -8.74
N ALA A 263 7.78 1.08 -8.40
CA ALA A 263 7.36 0.10 -9.39
C ALA A 263 6.42 0.71 -10.44
N ARG A 264 5.51 1.60 -10.02
CA ARG A 264 4.65 2.36 -10.94
C ARG A 264 5.44 3.36 -11.78
N ALA A 265 6.36 4.11 -11.18
CA ALA A 265 7.22 5.07 -11.87
C ALA A 265 8.05 4.41 -12.97
N ALA A 266 8.62 3.22 -12.71
CA ALA A 266 9.41 2.45 -13.67
C ALA A 266 8.63 2.05 -14.94
N ALA A 267 7.30 2.00 -14.88
CA ALA A 267 6.47 1.69 -16.05
C ALA A 267 6.36 2.85 -17.04
N VAL A 268 6.71 4.07 -16.64
CA VAL A 268 6.54 5.30 -17.44
C VAL A 268 7.81 6.15 -17.55
N ASP A 269 8.81 5.89 -16.72
CA ASP A 269 10.09 6.58 -16.72
C ASP A 269 11.23 5.55 -16.64
N PRO A 270 12.17 5.53 -17.62
CA PRO A 270 13.20 4.51 -17.71
C PRO A 270 14.40 4.70 -16.76
N ARG A 271 14.42 5.76 -15.92
CA ARG A 271 15.54 6.01 -15.00
C ARG A 271 15.72 4.87 -14.00
N ALA A 272 17.00 4.56 -13.70
CA ALA A 272 17.37 3.46 -12.83
C ALA A 272 16.97 3.64 -11.35
N VAL A 273 16.78 4.89 -10.91
CA VAL A 273 16.36 5.20 -9.53
C VAL A 273 15.12 4.40 -9.12
N TRP A 274 14.18 4.15 -10.04
CA TRP A 274 12.94 3.41 -9.71
C TRP A 274 13.17 1.92 -9.42
N PRO A 275 13.72 1.10 -10.35
CA PRO A 275 14.02 -0.29 -10.03
C PRO A 275 15.10 -0.44 -8.96
N ASP A 276 16.03 0.52 -8.82
CA ASP A 276 17.02 0.53 -7.75
C ASP A 276 16.37 0.71 -6.38
N THR A 277 15.42 1.64 -6.23
CA THR A 277 14.67 1.82 -4.98
C THR A 277 13.79 0.62 -4.65
N VAL A 278 13.17 -0.04 -5.63
CA VAL A 278 12.42 -1.28 -5.38
C VAL A 278 13.36 -2.38 -4.82
N ARG A 279 14.57 -2.50 -5.35
CA ARG A 279 15.60 -3.42 -4.81
C ARG A 279 16.05 -3.00 -3.41
N ALA A 280 16.26 -1.72 -3.17
CA ALA A 280 16.63 -1.20 -1.85
C ALA A 280 15.53 -1.45 -0.80
N ALA A 281 14.25 -1.36 -1.20
CA ALA A 281 13.12 -1.70 -0.33
C ALA A 281 13.11 -3.18 0.06
N ALA A 282 13.38 -4.09 -0.88
CA ALA A 282 13.59 -5.51 -0.54
C ALA A 282 14.84 -5.71 0.35
N GLY A 283 15.90 -4.95 0.09
CA GLY A 283 17.12 -4.92 0.90
C GLY A 283 16.88 -4.50 2.36
N TRP A 284 16.01 -3.51 2.58
CA TRP A 284 15.63 -3.05 3.92
C TRP A 284 15.04 -4.17 4.77
N PHE A 285 14.20 -5.03 4.18
CA PHE A 285 13.69 -6.23 4.87
C PHE A 285 14.80 -7.25 5.17
N GLN A 286 15.85 -7.30 4.36
CA GLN A 286 17.02 -8.16 4.51
C GLN A 286 18.11 -7.60 5.44
N GLY A 287 17.86 -6.48 6.10
CA GLY A 287 18.82 -5.87 7.04
C GLY A 287 19.70 -4.79 6.43
N ASP A 288 19.50 -4.41 5.16
CA ASP A 288 20.10 -3.20 4.59
C ASP A 288 19.30 -1.97 5.05
N ASN A 289 19.39 -1.68 6.35
CA ASN A 289 18.65 -0.65 7.05
C ASN A 289 19.50 -0.04 8.19
N ASP A 290 18.98 1.00 8.85
CA ASP A 290 19.73 1.78 9.83
C ASP A 290 20.25 1.01 11.05
N ALA A 291 19.70 -0.18 11.34
CA ALA A 291 20.17 -1.02 12.44
C ALA A 291 20.91 -2.29 11.99
N GLY A 292 20.94 -2.61 10.70
CA GLY A 292 21.53 -3.85 10.21
C GLY A 292 20.72 -5.10 10.55
N GLU A 293 19.42 -4.98 10.80
CA GLU A 293 18.58 -6.04 11.38
C GLU A 293 17.54 -6.57 10.38
N LEU A 294 17.31 -7.88 10.36
CA LEU A 294 16.22 -8.46 9.55
C LEU A 294 14.86 -7.93 10.02
N MET A 295 14.02 -7.52 9.06
CA MET A 295 12.68 -6.96 9.30
C MET A 295 11.53 -7.89 8.90
N TRP A 296 11.83 -9.18 8.69
CA TRP A 296 10.85 -10.24 8.45
C TRP A 296 11.42 -11.61 8.79
N ASP A 297 10.55 -12.60 8.88
CA ASP A 297 10.87 -14.03 9.05
C ASP A 297 10.82 -14.76 7.70
N PRO A 298 11.97 -15.18 7.13
CA PRO A 298 12.02 -15.89 5.85
C PRO A 298 11.37 -17.29 5.86
N GLU A 299 11.23 -17.92 7.02
CA GLU A 299 10.63 -19.26 7.11
C GLU A 299 9.11 -19.20 6.95
N THR A 300 8.48 -18.16 7.48
CA THR A 300 7.01 -18.02 7.53
C THR A 300 6.45 -16.90 6.65
N GLY A 301 7.27 -15.92 6.27
CA GLY A 301 6.84 -14.72 5.55
C GLY A 301 6.28 -13.59 6.43
N GLY A 302 6.31 -13.72 7.76
CA GLY A 302 5.82 -12.68 8.66
C GLY A 302 6.74 -11.46 8.67
N GLY A 303 6.18 -10.25 8.53
CA GLY A 303 6.94 -9.00 8.64
C GLY A 303 7.03 -8.54 10.09
N PHE A 304 8.11 -7.89 10.50
CA PHE A 304 8.25 -7.33 11.85
C PHE A 304 7.70 -5.90 11.92
N ASP A 305 6.96 -5.59 12.99
CA ASP A 305 6.13 -4.37 13.08
C ASP A 305 6.89 -3.04 13.02
N GLY A 306 8.17 -3.00 13.43
CA GLY A 306 8.93 -1.76 13.40
C GLY A 306 10.40 -1.91 13.78
N LEU A 307 11.20 -0.98 13.27
CA LEU A 307 12.63 -0.86 13.55
C LEU A 307 12.86 0.29 14.54
N HIS A 308 13.22 -0.04 15.77
CA HIS A 308 13.56 0.92 16.81
C HIS A 308 15.08 1.10 16.92
N ALA A 309 15.51 2.15 17.63
CA ALA A 309 16.92 2.47 17.84
C ALA A 309 17.67 1.37 18.61
N ASP A 310 16.95 0.64 19.46
CA ASP A 310 17.46 -0.42 20.34
C ASP A 310 17.14 -1.84 19.83
N GLY A 311 16.49 -1.96 18.67
CA GLY A 311 16.25 -3.24 18.00
C GLY A 311 14.90 -3.34 17.31
N VAL A 312 14.55 -4.57 16.93
CA VAL A 312 13.36 -4.88 16.15
C VAL A 312 12.16 -5.17 17.05
N ASN A 313 11.00 -4.57 16.75
CA ASN A 313 9.72 -5.03 17.26
C ASN A 313 9.30 -6.31 16.51
N ARG A 314 9.53 -7.47 17.14
CA ARG A 314 9.35 -8.80 16.54
C ARG A 314 7.90 -9.29 16.43
N ASN A 315 6.93 -8.47 16.80
CA ASN A 315 5.52 -8.78 16.51
C ASN A 315 5.31 -8.83 14.99
N GLN A 316 4.46 -9.76 14.55
CA GLN A 316 4.17 -10.00 13.14
C GLN A 316 2.72 -9.69 12.80
N GLY A 317 2.34 -8.41 12.90
CA GLY A 317 1.00 -7.93 12.57
C GLY A 317 0.63 -8.05 11.10
N ALA A 318 -0.63 -7.73 10.78
CA ALA A 318 -1.13 -7.79 9.41
C ALA A 318 -0.42 -6.77 8.50
N GLU A 319 -0.30 -5.51 8.93
CA GLU A 319 0.28 -4.44 8.11
C GLU A 319 1.74 -4.74 7.71
N SER A 320 2.57 -5.14 8.67
CA SER A 320 3.99 -5.47 8.46
C SER A 320 4.17 -6.69 7.56
N THR A 321 3.35 -7.73 7.76
CA THR A 321 3.33 -8.93 6.92
C THR A 321 2.88 -8.62 5.48
N LEU A 322 1.86 -7.79 5.31
CA LEU A 322 1.39 -7.37 3.99
C LEU A 322 2.40 -6.48 3.28
N ALA A 323 3.12 -5.63 4.02
CA ALA A 323 4.17 -4.77 3.51
C ALA A 323 5.35 -5.58 2.92
N VAL A 324 5.82 -6.61 3.62
CA VAL A 324 6.90 -7.47 3.09
C VAL A 324 6.43 -8.23 1.84
N ILE A 325 5.21 -8.80 1.85
CA ILE A 325 4.66 -9.50 0.68
C ILE A 325 4.59 -8.56 -0.52
N SER A 326 3.99 -7.38 -0.37
CA SER A 326 3.84 -6.41 -1.47
C SER A 326 5.21 -5.99 -2.03
N THR A 327 6.17 -5.66 -1.15
CA THR A 327 7.51 -5.24 -1.55
C THR A 327 8.23 -6.31 -2.36
N LEU A 328 8.20 -7.56 -1.89
CA LEU A 328 8.85 -8.67 -2.55
C LEU A 328 8.16 -9.07 -3.87
N GLN A 329 6.83 -8.98 -3.95
CA GLN A 329 6.09 -9.12 -5.21
C GLN A 329 6.59 -8.11 -6.27
N GLN A 330 6.84 -6.85 -5.88
CA GLN A 330 7.39 -5.85 -6.81
C GLN A 330 8.84 -6.15 -7.19
N ALA A 331 9.70 -6.46 -6.23
CA ALA A 331 11.12 -6.75 -6.49
C ALA A 331 11.33 -7.95 -7.44
N GLN A 332 10.50 -8.98 -7.32
CA GLN A 332 10.55 -10.14 -8.19
C GLN A 332 10.18 -9.82 -9.65
N ARG A 333 9.20 -8.91 -9.88
CA ARG A 333 8.83 -8.47 -11.24
C ARG A 333 10.01 -7.86 -11.99
N PHE A 334 10.87 -7.10 -11.31
CA PHE A 334 12.07 -6.51 -11.92
C PHE A 334 13.21 -7.52 -12.14
N SER A 335 13.25 -8.60 -11.38
CA SER A 335 14.26 -9.66 -11.58
C SER A 335 13.92 -10.55 -12.79
N HIS A 336 12.63 -10.81 -13.02
CA HIS A 336 12.18 -11.55 -14.19
C HIS A 336 12.25 -10.73 -15.49
N ALA A 337 12.21 -9.39 -15.41
CA ALA A 337 12.37 -8.52 -16.58
C ALA A 337 13.81 -8.40 -17.09
N THR A 338 14.81 -8.89 -16.32
CA THR A 338 16.24 -8.82 -16.66
C THR A 338 16.80 -10.17 -17.16
N GLN A 339 15.92 -11.15 -17.43
CA GLN A 339 16.27 -12.45 -18.02
C GLN A 339 15.74 -12.61 -19.44
#